data_AF-A0A537B696-F1
#
_entry.id   AF-A0A537B696-F1
#
_cell.length_a   1.000
_cell.length_b   1.000
_cell.length_c   1.000
_cell.angle_alpha   90.00
_cell.angle_beta   90.00
_cell.angle_gamma   90.00
#
_symmetry.space_group_name_H-M   'P 1'
#
loop_
_entity.id
_entity.type
_entity.pdbx_description
1 polymer ?
#
loop_
_entity_poly.entity_id
_entity_poly.type
_entity_poly.pdbx_seq_one_letter_code
_entity_poly.pdbx_strand_id
1 'polypeptide(L)' 'SRISQRLSRFAASTPLLARGAGTSQCARSVNGAVVVECAKYLHRVVSVDAQARLAQVEPATR' A
#
# COMPACT_ATOMS: atom_id res chain seq x y z
N SER A 1 7.51 2.15 19.30
CA SER A 1 6.49 3.11 19.83
C SER A 1 5.21 2.36 20.18
N ARG A 2 4.36 2.89 21.10
CA ARG A 2 3.08 2.27 21.52
C ARG A 2 2.11 1.97 20.35
N ILE A 3 2.23 2.73 19.25
CA ILE A 3 1.46 2.51 18.01
C ILE A 3 1.87 1.21 17.31
N SER A 4 3.18 0.92 17.26
CA SER A 4 3.72 -0.28 16.61
C SER A 4 3.30 -1.58 17.33
N GLN A 5 3.28 -1.56 18.67
CA GLN A 5 2.78 -2.70 19.47
C GLN A 5 1.27 -2.92 19.34
N ARG A 6 0.48 -1.84 19.24
CA ARG A 6 -0.98 -1.94 19.02
C ARG A 6 -1.32 -2.45 17.61
N LEU A 7 -0.60 -1.96 16.58
CA LEU A 7 -0.75 -2.46 15.21
C LEU A 7 -0.36 -3.94 15.10
N SER A 8 0.74 -4.36 15.73
CA SER A 8 1.17 -5.76 15.79
C SER A 8 0.08 -6.68 16.39
N ARG A 9 -0.54 -6.27 17.50
CA ARG A 9 -1.60 -7.05 18.16
C ARG A 9 -2.88 -7.13 17.34
N PHE A 10 -3.24 -6.07 16.61
CA PHE A 10 -4.44 -6.05 15.79
C PHE A 10 -4.24 -6.81 14.46
N ALA A 11 -3.07 -6.65 13.84
CA ALA A 11 -2.71 -7.34 12.59
C ALA A 11 -2.58 -8.86 12.74
N ALA A 12 -2.27 -9.36 13.94
CA ALA A 12 -2.17 -10.80 14.20
C ALA A 12 -3.51 -11.55 14.00
N SER A 13 -4.64 -10.85 14.10
CA SER A 13 -6.00 -11.44 14.03
C SER A 13 -6.93 -10.72 13.05
N THR A 14 -6.43 -9.74 12.29
CA THR A 14 -7.24 -8.92 11.37
C THR A 14 -6.51 -8.76 10.03
N PRO A 15 -7.17 -9.01 8.89
CA PRO A 15 -6.58 -8.84 7.57
C PRO A 15 -5.96 -7.45 7.37
N LEU A 16 -4.76 -7.42 6.79
CA LEU A 16 -4.08 -6.20 6.36
C LEU A 16 -4.27 -6.01 4.86
N LEU A 17 -4.64 -4.80 4.44
CA LEU A 17 -4.84 -4.48 3.04
C LEU A 17 -4.04 -3.25 2.65
N ALA A 18 -3.20 -3.40 1.62
CA ALA A 18 -2.51 -2.28 1.01
C ALA A 18 -3.45 -1.55 0.06
N ARG A 19 -3.55 -0.22 0.20
CA ARG A 19 -4.28 0.66 -0.72
C ARG A 19 -3.31 1.61 -1.40
N GLY A 20 -3.25 1.53 -2.73
CA GLY A 20 -2.52 2.48 -3.60
C GLY A 20 -3.33 3.74 -3.90
N ALA A 21 -3.41 4.16 -5.16
CA ALA A 21 -4.06 5.41 -5.59
C ALA A 21 -5.56 5.57 -5.23
N GLY A 22 -6.22 4.52 -4.72
CA GLY A 22 -7.57 4.59 -4.16
C GLY A 22 -8.71 4.41 -5.17
N THR A 23 -8.42 4.03 -6.42
CA THR A 23 -9.41 3.87 -7.50
C THR A 23 -10.12 2.51 -7.50
N SER A 24 -9.55 1.49 -6.87
CA SER A 24 -10.18 0.16 -6.73
C SER A 24 -11.29 0.18 -5.69
N GLN A 25 -12.46 -0.37 -6.04
CA GLN A 25 -13.57 -0.57 -5.11
C GLN A 25 -13.46 -1.89 -4.32
N CYS A 26 -12.70 -2.88 -4.81
CA CYS A 26 -12.58 -4.20 -4.17
C CYS A 26 -11.99 -4.13 -2.75
N ALA A 27 -11.07 -3.19 -2.50
CA ALA A 27 -10.48 -2.96 -1.17
C ALA A 27 -11.47 -2.33 -0.16
N ARG A 28 -12.67 -1.92 -0.61
CA ARG A 28 -13.72 -1.32 0.23
C ARG A 28 -14.78 -2.35 0.67
N SER A 29 -14.78 -3.55 0.08
CA SER A 29 -15.78 -4.61 0.31
C SER A 29 -15.41 -5.61 1.41
N VAL A 30 -14.17 -5.55 1.90
CA VAL A 30 -13.66 -6.36 3.01
C VAL A 30 -14.10 -5.78 4.36
N ASN A 31 -15.08 -6.42 4.99
CA ASN A 31 -15.47 -6.07 6.37
C ASN A 31 -14.36 -6.47 7.35
N GLY A 32 -13.94 -5.54 8.21
CA GLY A 32 -12.98 -5.77 9.28
C GLY A 32 -11.53 -5.97 8.81
N ALA A 33 -10.88 -4.91 8.32
CA ALA A 33 -9.47 -4.93 7.93
C ALA A 33 -8.75 -3.65 8.36
N VAL A 34 -7.44 -3.75 8.62
CA VAL A 34 -6.57 -2.57 8.76
C VAL A 34 -6.05 -2.22 7.37
N VAL A 35 -6.35 -1.00 6.92
CA VAL A 35 -5.93 -0.50 5.60
C VAL A 35 -4.66 0.34 5.74
N VAL A 36 -3.63 -0.02 4.97
CA VAL A 36 -2.37 0.72 4.88
C VAL A 36 -2.39 1.57 3.62
N GLU A 37 -2.32 2.89 3.79
CA GLU A 37 -2.32 3.87 2.69
C GLU A 37 -0.91 4.07 2.14
N CYS A 38 -0.68 3.58 0.90
CA CYS A 38 0.59 3.69 0.22
C CYS A 38 0.75 5.03 -0.52
N ALA A 39 -0.33 5.72 -0.91
CA ALA A 39 -0.23 6.94 -1.73
C ALA A 39 0.56 8.07 -1.09
N LYS A 40 0.56 8.16 0.24
CA LYS A 40 1.25 9.26 0.94
C LYS A 40 2.76 9.11 0.94
N TYR A 41 3.30 7.89 0.89
CA TYR A 41 4.72 7.64 1.13
C TYR A 41 5.41 6.74 0.10
N LEU A 42 4.65 6.01 -0.72
CA LEU A 42 5.17 5.05 -1.71
C LEU A 42 4.71 5.42 -3.13
N HIS A 43 5.09 6.59 -3.62
CA HIS A 43 4.65 7.19 -4.89
C HIS A 43 5.79 7.62 -5.82
N ARG A 44 6.99 7.05 -5.67
CA ARG A 44 8.18 7.44 -6.42
C ARG A 44 8.42 6.52 -7.62
N VAL A 45 8.92 7.14 -8.69
CA VAL A 45 9.63 6.42 -9.76
C VAL A 45 11.02 6.08 -9.23
N VAL A 46 11.36 4.80 -9.20
CA VAL A 46 12.66 4.30 -8.71
C VAL A 46 13.69 4.36 -9.83
N SER A 47 13.34 3.90 -11.02
CA SER A 47 14.19 3.95 -12.21
C SER A 47 13.38 3.79 -13.50
N VAL A 48 13.92 4.29 -14.61
CA VAL A 48 13.36 4.12 -15.95
C VAL A 48 14.49 3.74 -16.90
N ASP A 49 14.32 2.61 -17.60
CA ASP A 49 15.14 2.20 -18.72
C ASP A 49 14.32 2.33 -20.01
N ALA A 50 14.58 3.42 -20.75
CA ALA A 50 13.86 3.71 -21.99
C ALA A 50 14.22 2.75 -23.14
N GLN A 51 15.44 2.19 -23.14
CA GLN A 51 15.90 1.26 -24.18
C GLN A 51 15.21 -0.10 -24.01
N ALA A 52 15.15 -0.59 -22.77
CA ALA A 52 14.44 -1.82 -22.43
C ALA A 52 12.91 -1.63 -22.34
N ARG A 53 12.41 -0.39 -22.30
CA ARG A 53 11.00 -0.01 -22.08
C ARG A 53 10.46 -0.54 -20.74
N LEU A 54 11.27 -0.42 -19.69
CA LEU A 54 10.92 -0.84 -18.34
C LEU A 54 10.97 0.35 -17.38
N ALA A 55 10.07 0.37 -16.41
CA ALA A 55 10.09 1.32 -15.31
C ALA A 55 9.87 0.56 -14.00
N GLN A 56 10.72 0.85 -13.02
CA GLN A 56 10.52 0.42 -11.64
C GLN A 56 9.87 1.57 -10.89
N VAL A 57 8.68 1.32 -10.34
CA VAL A 57 7.88 2.33 -9.65
C VAL A 57 7.36 1.80 -8.33
N GLU A 58 7.19 2.69 -7.36
CA GLU A 58 6.49 2.36 -6.13
C GLU A 58 4.97 2.21 -6.38
N PRO A 59 4.25 1.41 -5.57
CA PRO A 59 2.89 0.95 -5.88
C PRO A 59 1.82 2.04 -6.01
N ALA A 60 2.08 3.25 -5.54
CA ALA A 60 1.14 4.37 -5.61
C ALA A 60 1.66 5.54 -6.46
N THR A 61 2.64 5.27 -7.33
CA THR A 61 3.09 6.22 -8.35
C THR A 61 1.93 6.51 -9.32
N ARG A 62 1.63 7.80 -9.55
CA ARG A 62 0.59 8.27 -10.47
C ARG A 62 1.19 8.81 -11.75
#